data_AF-A0A6A1YT98-F1
#
_entry.id   AF-A0A6A1YT98-F1
#
_cell.length_a   1.000
_cell.length_b   1.000
_cell.length_c   1.000
_cell.angle_alpha   90.00
_cell.angle_beta   90.00
_cell.angle_gamma   90.00
#
_symmetry.space_group_name_H-M   'P 1'
#
loop_
_entity.id
_entity.type
_entity.pdbx_description
1 polymer ?
#
loop_
_entity_poly.entity_id
_entity_poly.type
_entity_poly.pdbx_seq_one_letter_code
_entity_poly.pdbx_strand_id
1 'polypeptide(L)'
;EDYGYDYVILNPLKAKKEMDMGLRHNKTDKTDAYHLALIQRLYHHPINQLQSQTYKQLNALSRFYDQLTADLVMAKNRLHQALQSTFPEIENLFSSAKGKNYWQIVVRYPHCDLVR
;
A
#
# COMPACT_ATOMS: atom_id res chain seq x y z
N GLU A 1 15.12 4.38 19.87
CA GLU A 1 16.56 4.72 19.95
C GLU A 1 17.09 4.01 21.20
N ASP A 2 17.15 2.67 21.18
CA ASP A 2 16.92 1.93 22.45
C ASP A 2 18.15 1.27 23.07
N TYR A 3 19.34 1.33 22.45
CA TYR A 3 20.53 0.67 23.01
C TYR A 3 21.86 1.40 22.79
N GLY A 4 21.86 2.63 22.25
CA GLY A 4 23.09 3.42 22.04
C GLY A 4 24.10 2.84 21.05
N TYR A 5 23.73 1.80 20.29
CA TYR A 5 24.55 1.24 19.23
C TYR A 5 24.32 1.97 17.91
N ASP A 6 25.40 2.29 17.21
CA ASP A 6 25.33 2.73 15.82
C ASP A 6 24.88 1.56 14.96
N TYR A 7 23.77 1.76 14.24
CA TYR A 7 23.21 0.74 13.36
C TYR A 7 23.20 1.24 11.92
N VAL A 8 23.34 0.28 11.01
CA VAL A 8 23.32 0.52 9.58
C VAL A 8 22.07 -0.10 9.00
N ILE A 9 21.24 0.72 8.35
CA ILE A 9 20.09 0.22 7.60
C ILE A 9 20.53 -0.03 6.18
N LEU A 10 20.43 -1.28 5.76
CA LEU A 10 20.65 -1.68 4.37
C LEU A 10 19.31 -2.01 3.73
N ASN A 11 19.10 -1.54 2.50
CA ASN A 11 17.93 -1.94 1.72
C ASN A 11 17.98 -3.48 1.51
N PRO A 12 16.92 -4.24 1.85
CA PRO A 12 16.91 -5.70 1.71
C PRO A 12 17.21 -6.18 0.28
N LEU A 13 16.86 -5.40 -0.75
CA LEU A 13 17.20 -5.72 -2.14
C LEU A 13 18.71 -5.59 -2.41
N LYS A 14 19.33 -4.54 -1.85
CA LYS A 14 20.77 -4.29 -1.96
C LYS A 14 21.55 -5.35 -1.18
N ALA A 15 21.12 -5.64 0.05
CA ALA A 15 21.68 -6.71 0.88
C ALA A 15 21.66 -8.05 0.15
N LYS A 16 20.49 -8.44 -0.38
CA LYS A 16 20.35 -9.69 -1.12
C LYS A 16 21.29 -9.76 -2.32
N LYS A 17 21.40 -8.68 -3.09
CA LYS A 17 22.29 -8.62 -4.26
C LYS A 17 23.77 -8.74 -3.88
N GLU A 18 24.18 -8.10 -2.79
CA GLU A 18 25.57 -8.15 -2.29
C GLU A 18 25.90 -9.49 -1.63
N MET A 19 24.90 -10.21 -1.10
CA MET A 19 25.04 -11.58 -0.60
C MET A 19 25.10 -12.62 -1.72
N ASP A 20 24.57 -12.29 -2.90
CA ASP A 20 24.43 -13.22 -3.99
C ASP A 20 25.78 -13.43 -4.69
N MET A 21 26.60 -14.33 -4.13
CA MET A 21 27.88 -14.74 -4.71
C MET A 21 27.72 -15.77 -5.85
N GLY A 22 26.56 -15.79 -6.52
CA GLY A 22 26.31 -16.65 -7.69
C GLY A 22 25.98 -18.12 -7.37
N LEU A 23 25.86 -18.50 -6.10
CA LEU A 23 25.37 -19.81 -5.67
C LEU A 23 24.17 -19.67 -4.74
N ARG A 24 23.14 -20.48 -4.99
CA ARG A 24 21.94 -20.56 -4.16
C ARG A 24 22.32 -21.09 -2.78
N HIS A 25 22.34 -20.21 -1.78
CA HIS A 25 22.54 -20.57 -0.39
C HIS A 25 21.23 -21.05 0.26
N ASN A 26 21.35 -21.99 1.20
CA ASN A 26 20.26 -22.31 2.11
C ASN A 26 20.12 -21.17 3.12
N LYS A 27 18.99 -20.47 3.06
CA LYS A 27 18.70 -19.35 3.95
C LYS A 27 18.51 -19.88 5.37
N THR A 28 19.41 -19.49 6.27
CA THR A 28 19.29 -19.72 7.72
C THR A 28 19.64 -18.43 8.45
N ASP A 29 19.02 -18.18 9.61
CA ASP A 29 19.26 -16.93 10.36
C ASP A 29 20.75 -16.75 10.70
N LYS A 30 21.47 -17.85 10.95
CA LYS A 30 22.92 -17.85 11.23
C LYS A 30 23.75 -17.42 10.02
N THR A 31 23.46 -17.97 8.83
CA THR A 31 24.19 -17.61 7.60
C THR A 31 23.88 -16.18 7.18
N ASP A 32 22.62 -15.78 7.26
CA ASP A 32 22.19 -14.43 6.87
C ASP A 32 22.85 -13.36 7.77
N ALA A 33 22.91 -13.58 9.09
CA ALA A 33 23.60 -12.69 10.02
C ALA A 33 25.10 -12.57 9.72
N TYR A 34 25.76 -13.70 9.44
CA TYR A 34 27.18 -13.72 9.07
C TYR A 34 27.44 -12.95 7.77
N HIS A 35 26.63 -13.18 6.73
CA HIS A 35 26.79 -12.51 5.45
C HIS A 35 26.48 -11.02 5.53
N LEU A 36 25.46 -10.61 6.30
CA LEU A 36 25.21 -9.18 6.57
C LEU A 36 26.41 -8.51 7.23
N ALA A 37 26.98 -9.13 8.25
CA ALA A 37 28.17 -8.61 8.95
C ALA A 37 29.38 -8.55 8.01
N LEU A 38 29.57 -9.56 7.16
CA LEU A 38 30.65 -9.61 6.19
C LEU A 38 30.52 -8.50 5.14
N ILE A 39 29.31 -8.26 4.62
CA ILE A 39 29.02 -7.19 3.66
C ILE A 39 29.29 -5.83 4.29
N GLN A 40 28.85 -5.60 5.52
CA GLN A 40 29.14 -4.35 6.23
C GLN A 40 30.64 -4.17 6.44
N ARG A 41 31.37 -5.24 6.76
CA ARG A 41 32.83 -5.21 6.89
C ARG A 41 33.55 -4.94 5.57
N LEU A 42 33.00 -5.36 4.43
CA LEU A 42 33.62 -5.17 3.11
C LEU A 42 33.32 -3.81 2.50
N TYR A 43 32.06 -3.37 2.55
CA TYR A 43 31.58 -2.21 1.81
C TYR A 43 31.40 -0.95 2.67
N HIS A 44 31.47 -1.09 4.00
CA HIS A 44 31.34 0.02 4.96
C HIS A 44 30.18 0.96 4.61
N HIS A 45 28.96 0.40 4.53
CA HIS A 45 27.79 1.20 4.21
C HIS A 45 27.62 2.34 5.22
N PRO A 46 27.16 3.51 4.77
CA PRO A 46 27.06 4.69 5.61
C PRO A 46 26.16 4.42 6.81
N ILE A 47 26.55 4.96 7.97
CA ILE A 47 25.72 4.95 9.17
C ILE A 47 24.38 5.58 8.81
N ASN A 48 23.30 4.95 9.26
CA ASN A 48 21.97 5.38 8.89
C ASN A 48 21.72 6.80 9.39
N GLN A 49 21.50 7.73 8.46
CA GLN A 49 20.99 9.04 8.83
C GLN A 49 19.55 8.87 9.30
N LEU A 50 19.31 9.21 10.57
CA LEU A 50 17.95 9.22 11.11
C LEU A 50 17.11 10.12 10.20
N GLN A 51 16.15 9.54 9.47
CA GLN A 51 15.26 10.33 8.64
C GLN A 51 14.64 11.42 9.51
N SER A 52 14.73 12.67 9.04
CA SER A 52 14.12 13.82 9.71
C SER A 52 12.66 13.51 10.04
N GLN A 53 12.24 13.92 11.24
CA GLN A 53 10.88 13.70 11.71
C GLN A 53 9.84 14.23 10.71
N THR A 54 10.15 15.34 10.03
CA THR A 54 9.32 15.90 8.97
C THR A 54 9.11 14.93 7.80
N TYR A 55 10.17 14.23 7.37
CA TYR A 55 10.08 13.28 6.27
C TYR A 55 9.26 12.04 6.65
N LYS A 56 9.40 11.57 7.90
CA LYS A 56 8.57 10.49 8.44
C LYS A 56 7.08 10.88 8.46
N GLN A 57 6.77 12.10 8.91
CA GLN A 57 5.41 12.63 8.94
C GLN A 57 4.83 12.76 7.52
N LEU A 58 5.58 13.30 6.56
CA LEU A 58 5.14 13.39 5.17
C LEU A 58 4.86 12.02 4.56
N ASN A 59 5.73 11.03 4.79
CA ASN A 59 5.49 9.67 4.33
C ASN A 59 4.25 9.03 4.97
N ALA A 60 4.01 9.28 6.26
CA ALA A 60 2.80 8.79 6.93
C ALA A 60 1.53 9.41 6.32
N LEU A 61 1.55 10.72 6.04
CA LEU A 61 0.45 11.42 5.37
C LEU A 61 0.23 10.91 3.94
N SER A 62 1.29 10.68 3.17
CA SER A 62 1.20 10.11 1.82
C SER A 62 0.53 8.74 1.84
N ARG A 63 0.97 7.84 2.74
CA ARG A 63 0.35 6.52 2.89
C ARG A 63 -1.11 6.60 3.30
N PHE A 64 -1.45 7.55 4.17
CA PHE A 64 -2.83 7.78 4.58
C PHE A 64 -3.70 8.26 3.40
N TYR A 65 -3.19 9.16 2.57
CA TYR A 65 -3.87 9.60 1.35
C TYR A 65 -4.10 8.44 0.37
N ASP A 66 -3.09 7.59 0.16
CA ASP A 66 -3.21 6.42 -0.72
C ASP A 66 -4.26 5.45 -0.19
N GLN A 67 -4.30 5.23 1.13
CA GLN A 67 -5.31 4.40 1.78
C GLN A 67 -6.72 4.96 1.56
N LEU A 68 -6.93 6.25 1.79
CA LEU A 68 -8.23 6.89 1.57
C LEU A 68 -8.68 6.79 0.11
N THR A 69 -7.74 6.93 -0.83
CA THR A 69 -8.02 6.81 -2.26
C THR A 69 -8.44 5.39 -2.62
N ALA A 70 -7.73 4.38 -2.09
CA ALA A 70 -8.08 2.98 -2.28
C ALA A 70 -9.46 2.67 -1.67
N ASP A 71 -9.75 3.17 -0.47
CA ASP A 71 -11.03 2.98 0.21
C ASP A 71 -12.19 3.61 -0.57
N LEU A 72 -11.99 4.80 -1.15
CA LEU A 72 -12.98 5.45 -2.01
C LEU A 72 -13.27 4.59 -3.26
N VAL A 73 -12.24 4.08 -3.93
CA VAL A 73 -12.41 3.21 -5.10
C VAL A 73 -13.13 1.92 -4.71
N MET A 74 -12.76 1.30 -3.58
CA MET A 74 -13.43 0.10 -3.08
C MET A 74 -14.90 0.36 -2.75
N ALA A 75 -15.23 1.46 -2.07
CA ALA A 75 -16.60 1.82 -1.74
C ALA A 75 -17.45 2.02 -3.01
N LYS A 76 -16.90 2.71 -4.02
CA LYS A 76 -17.56 2.89 -5.31
C LYS A 76 -17.81 1.54 -6.01
N ASN A 77 -16.82 0.65 -6.04
CA ASN A 77 -16.96 -0.66 -6.69
C ASN A 77 -17.99 -1.53 -5.96
N ARG A 78 -18.01 -1.51 -4.63
CA ARG A 78 -19.02 -2.21 -3.82
C ARG A 78 -20.43 -1.71 -4.11
N LEU A 79 -20.62 -0.40 -4.21
CA LEU A 79 -21.91 0.18 -4.57
C LEU A 79 -22.33 -0.24 -5.98
N HIS A 80 -21.44 -0.14 -6.96
CA HIS A 80 -21.72 -0.55 -8.33
C HIS A 80 -22.11 -2.05 -8.39
N GLN A 81 -21.42 -2.92 -7.66
CA GLN A 81 -21.78 -4.33 -7.56
C GLN A 81 -23.18 -4.55 -6.96
N ALA A 82 -23.51 -3.83 -5.89
CA ALA A 82 -24.84 -3.92 -5.26
C ALA A 82 -25.94 -3.46 -6.22
N LEU A 83 -25.74 -2.33 -6.90
CA LEU A 83 -26.68 -1.80 -7.89
C LEU A 83 -26.84 -2.75 -9.08
N GLN A 84 -25.78 -3.38 -9.55
CA GLN A 84 -25.89 -4.36 -10.64
C GLN A 84 -26.72 -5.59 -10.23
N SER A 85 -26.73 -5.94 -8.94
CA SER A 85 -27.52 -7.06 -8.43
C SER A 85 -29.00 -6.73 -8.21
N THR A 86 -29.34 -5.48 -7.85
CA THR A 86 -30.72 -5.10 -7.47
C THR A 86 -31.42 -4.21 -8.50
N PHE A 87 -30.66 -3.45 -9.29
CA PHE A 87 -31.19 -2.47 -10.24
C PHE A 87 -30.23 -2.19 -11.42
N PRO A 88 -29.96 -3.19 -12.28
CA PRO A 88 -28.99 -3.07 -13.39
C PRO A 88 -29.40 -2.03 -14.45
N GLU A 89 -30.68 -1.70 -14.58
CA GLU A 89 -31.19 -0.75 -15.57
C GLU A 89 -30.83 0.71 -15.27
N ILE A 90 -30.33 1.01 -14.06
CA ILE A 90 -29.92 2.35 -13.67
C ILE A 90 -28.78 2.90 -14.55
N GLU A 91 -27.93 2.03 -15.09
CA GLU A 91 -26.82 2.42 -15.97
C GLU A 91 -27.31 2.83 -17.37
N ASN A 92 -28.42 2.26 -17.83
CA ASN A 92 -29.08 2.68 -19.06
C ASN A 92 -29.78 4.04 -18.89
N LEU A 93 -30.34 4.29 -17.70
CA LEU A 93 -30.99 5.56 -17.37
C LEU A 93 -29.98 6.70 -17.17
N PHE A 94 -28.80 6.40 -16.63
CA PHE A 94 -27.76 7.38 -16.38
C PHE A 94 -26.46 6.97 -17.07
N SER A 95 -26.19 7.55 -18.24
CA SER A 95 -24.94 7.34 -18.99
C SER A 95 -23.65 7.71 -18.23
N SER A 96 -23.77 8.36 -17.06
CA SER A 96 -22.64 8.69 -16.19
C SER A 96 -23.03 8.66 -14.70
N ALA A 97 -22.41 7.76 -13.93
CA ALA A 97 -22.55 7.62 -12.46
C ALA A 97 -21.92 8.77 -11.65
N LYS A 98 -21.85 9.99 -12.23
CA LYS A 98 -21.24 11.18 -11.63
C LYS A 98 -22.26 12.31 -11.40
N GLY A 99 -23.47 12.20 -11.94
CA GLY A 99 -24.49 13.24 -11.80
C GLY A 99 -25.08 13.31 -10.39
N LYS A 100 -25.44 14.51 -9.91
CA LYS A 100 -26.15 14.68 -8.63
C LYS A 100 -27.45 13.85 -8.58
N ASN A 101 -28.16 13.79 -9.71
CA ASN A 101 -29.43 13.05 -9.82
C ASN A 101 -29.22 11.54 -9.62
N TYR A 102 -28.14 10.98 -10.13
CA TYR A 102 -27.79 9.56 -9.95
C TYR A 102 -27.67 9.23 -8.45
N TRP A 103 -26.90 10.03 -7.71
CA TRP A 103 -26.72 9.83 -6.26
C TRP A 103 -28.01 10.03 -5.47
N GLN A 104 -28.83 11.01 -5.84
CA GLN A 104 -30.13 11.23 -5.19
C GLN A 104 -31.09 10.05 -5.39
N ILE A 105 -31.10 9.45 -6.58
CA ILE A 105 -31.95 8.30 -6.89
C ILE A 105 -31.45 7.05 -6.19
N VAL A 106 -30.15 6.78 -6.21
CA VAL A 106 -29.56 5.63 -5.49
C VAL A 106 -29.85 5.69 -3.98
N VAL A 107 -29.81 6.89 -3.38
CA VAL A 107 -30.15 7.07 -1.96
C VAL A 107 -31.64 6.90 -1.70
N ARG A 108 -32.51 7.32 -2.64
CA ARG A 108 -33.96 7.30 -2.45
C ARG A 108 -34.60 5.95 -2.80
N TYR A 109 -34.03 5.24 -3.77
CA TYR A 109 -34.54 4.00 -4.34
C TYR A 109 -33.42 2.94 -4.41
N PRO A 110 -33.09 2.29 -3.28
CA PRO A 110 -32.05 1.26 -3.23
C PRO A 110 -32.44 -0.06 -3.93
N HIS A 111 -33.71 -0.23 -4.33
CA HIS A 111 -34.23 -1.41 -5.01
C HIS A 111 -35.20 -1.02 -6.13
N CYS A 112 -35.19 -1.77 -7.25
CA CYS A 112 -36.02 -1.52 -8.43
C CYS A 112 -37.52 -1.39 -8.08
N ASP A 113 -38.02 -2.26 -7.20
CA ASP A 113 -39.44 -2.31 -6.80
C ASP A 113 -39.96 -1.06 -6.07
N LEU A 114 -39.06 -0.19 -5.60
CA LEU A 114 -39.44 1.06 -4.92
C LEU A 114 -39.71 2.18 -5.93
N VAL A 115 -39.29 2.03 -7.19
CA VAL A 115 -39.59 2.97 -8.28
C VAL A 115 -41.01 2.65 -8.77
N ARG A 116 -42.00 3.31 -8.16
CA ARG A 116 -43.43 3.20 -8.51
C ARG A 116 -43.97 4.51 -9.04
#